data_AF-A0A2A6BJJ8-F1
#
_entry.id   AF-A0A2A6BJJ8-F1
#
_cell.length_a   1.000
_cell.length_b   1.000
_cell.length_c   1.000
_cell.angle_alpha   90.00
_cell.angle_beta   90.00
_cell.angle_gamma   90.00
#
_symmetry.space_group_name_H-M   'P 1'
#
loop_
_entity.id
_entity.type
_entity.pdbx_description
1 polymer ?
#
loop_
_entity_poly.entity_id
_entity_poly.type
_entity_poly.pdbx_seq_one_letter_code
_entity_poly.pdbx_strand_id
1 'polypeptide(L)'
;MSRTRRNAQLDQSVLQWKKVKDNEELKKENEWLRMQLEEKEEEERRANQKARNRSEQLTVEEAWRAKGLHDLILKKYMLHKKRKECLVLEQGLRDLSTALVAHDRSIKKKTDELEEAEEWAEIVKGERIAAAIALNSHKYEEQRQYARDCSSCNAINPLTRLLMVNCSHAICGLCVEQLHGESASLEIICPECGIISKPVTILELQKDVQYSPQKRSNYIEEVSIPSKRCKSF
;
A
#
# COMPACT_ATOMS: atom_id res chain seq x y z
N MET A 1 -53.88 37.24 126.55
CA MET A 1 -52.86 36.76 125.59
C MET A 1 -51.75 37.80 125.48
N SER A 2 -50.51 37.46 125.83
CA SER A 2 -49.41 38.43 125.90
C SER A 2 -49.02 38.95 124.50
N ARG A 3 -48.65 40.24 124.40
CA ARG A 3 -48.14 40.89 123.18
C ARG A 3 -47.00 40.08 122.52
N THR A 4 -46.22 39.36 123.33
CA THR A 4 -45.15 38.46 122.92
C THR A 4 -45.62 37.35 121.97
N ARG A 5 -46.82 36.80 122.16
CA ARG A 5 -47.35 35.70 121.31
C ARG A 5 -47.80 36.18 119.92
N ARG A 6 -48.31 37.41 119.81
CA ARG A 6 -48.68 38.01 118.51
C ARG A 6 -47.45 38.40 117.69
N ASN A 7 -46.41 38.93 118.33
CA ASN A 7 -45.16 39.26 117.63
C ASN A 7 -44.49 37.97 117.10
N ALA A 8 -44.43 36.90 117.89
CA ALA A 8 -43.90 35.62 117.43
C ALA A 8 -44.69 35.04 116.24
N GLN A 9 -46.02 35.21 116.20
CA GLN A 9 -46.86 34.76 115.09
C GLN A 9 -46.66 35.61 113.82
N LEU A 10 -46.46 36.93 113.96
CA LEU A 10 -46.12 37.82 112.85
C LEU A 10 -44.72 37.51 112.31
N ASP A 11 -43.73 37.30 113.17
CA ASP A 11 -42.37 36.91 112.78
C ASP A 11 -42.37 35.57 112.02
N GLN A 12 -43.18 34.61 112.45
CA GLN A 12 -43.34 33.32 111.77
C GLN A 12 -44.00 33.47 110.38
N SER A 13 -45.00 34.33 110.23
CA SER A 13 -45.63 34.64 108.93
C SER A 13 -44.69 35.40 108.00
N VAL A 14 -43.88 36.34 108.50
CA VAL A 14 -42.86 37.05 107.73
C VAL A 14 -41.78 36.08 107.25
N LEU A 15 -41.34 35.15 108.10
CA LEU A 15 -40.39 34.09 107.72
C LEU A 15 -40.99 33.14 106.66
N GLN A 16 -42.27 32.79 106.78
CA GLN A 16 -42.95 31.98 105.76
C GLN A 16 -43.09 32.71 104.43
N TRP A 17 -43.46 33.99 104.44
CA TRP A 17 -43.57 34.80 103.22
C TRP A 17 -42.21 34.99 102.54
N LYS A 18 -41.14 35.25 103.31
CA LYS A 18 -39.76 35.28 102.78
C LYS A 18 -39.39 33.96 102.11
N LYS A 19 -39.63 32.81 102.78
CA LYS A 19 -39.37 31.49 102.20
C LYS A 19 -40.14 31.23 100.90
N VAL A 20 -41.39 31.69 100.79
CA VAL A 20 -42.19 31.55 99.56
C VAL A 20 -41.61 32.43 98.45
N LYS A 21 -41.27 33.69 98.77
CA LYS A 21 -40.66 34.62 97.81
C LYS A 21 -39.30 34.13 97.32
N ASP A 22 -38.44 33.69 98.23
CA ASP A 22 -37.12 33.12 97.91
C ASP A 22 -37.27 31.86 97.04
N ASN A 23 -38.29 31.02 97.29
CA ASN A 23 -38.59 29.85 96.46
C ASN A 23 -39.14 30.24 95.08
N GLU A 24 -39.95 31.28 94.96
CA GLU A 24 -40.40 31.81 93.66
C GLU A 24 -39.26 32.42 92.86
N GLU A 25 -38.36 33.19 93.50
CA GLU A 25 -37.15 33.72 92.87
C GLU A 25 -36.24 32.58 92.41
N LEU A 26 -36.01 31.58 93.26
CA LEU A 26 -35.24 30.38 92.91
C LEU A 26 -35.87 29.58 91.77
N LYS A 27 -37.21 29.50 91.69
CA LYS A 27 -37.90 28.85 90.56
C LYS A 27 -37.67 29.59 89.26
N LYS A 28 -37.78 30.92 89.26
CA LYS A 28 -37.53 31.77 88.08
C LYS A 28 -36.07 31.66 87.63
N GLU A 29 -35.13 31.64 88.58
CA GLU A 29 -33.71 31.46 88.31
C GLU A 29 -33.44 30.07 87.70
N ASN A 30 -34.01 29.00 88.25
CA ASN A 30 -33.88 27.66 87.69
C ASN A 30 -34.51 27.53 86.30
N GLU A 31 -35.65 28.17 86.06
CA GLU A 31 -36.31 28.19 84.76
C GLU A 31 -35.47 28.94 83.72
N TRP A 32 -34.91 30.10 84.10
CA TRP A 32 -33.97 30.84 83.28
C TRP A 32 -32.70 30.03 82.96
N LEU A 33 -32.09 29.37 83.97
CA LEU A 33 -30.93 28.50 83.78
C LEU A 33 -31.25 27.30 82.86
N ARG A 34 -32.45 26.73 82.96
CA ARG A 34 -32.92 25.67 82.06
C ARG A 34 -33.04 26.15 80.62
N MET A 35 -33.63 27.32 80.39
CA MET A 35 -33.71 27.92 79.06
C MET A 35 -32.32 28.20 78.47
N GLN A 36 -31.38 28.72 79.27
CA GLN A 36 -30.00 28.94 78.84
C GLN A 36 -29.27 27.63 78.52
N LEU A 37 -29.49 26.57 79.32
CA LEU A 37 -28.93 25.25 79.05
C LEU A 37 -29.49 24.68 77.74
N GLU A 38 -30.81 24.75 77.52
CA GLU A 38 -31.45 24.27 76.30
C GLU A 38 -30.98 25.05 75.06
N GLU A 39 -30.82 26.38 75.17
CA GLU A 39 -30.23 27.21 74.12
C GLU A 39 -28.79 26.77 73.78
N LYS A 40 -27.98 26.48 74.80
CA LYS A 40 -26.60 26.00 74.61
C LYS A 40 -26.53 24.59 74.02
N GLU A 41 -27.40 23.68 74.43
CA GLU A 41 -27.52 22.34 73.85
C GLU A 41 -27.95 22.38 72.38
N GLU A 42 -28.88 23.27 72.02
CA GLU A 42 -29.30 23.49 70.64
C GLU A 42 -28.18 24.14 69.81
N GLU A 43 -27.45 25.10 70.36
CA GLU A 43 -26.26 25.69 69.74
C GLU A 43 -25.19 24.62 69.46
N GLU A 44 -24.90 23.77 70.45
CA GLU A 44 -23.99 22.63 70.32
C GLU A 44 -24.46 21.64 69.25
N ARG A 45 -25.75 21.31 69.23
CA ARG A 45 -26.33 20.41 68.21
C ARG A 45 -26.18 20.98 66.80
N ARG A 46 -26.42 22.28 66.62
CA ARG A 46 -26.20 22.98 65.33
C ARG A 46 -24.73 22.99 64.95
N ALA A 47 -23.82 23.24 65.88
CA ALA A 47 -22.39 23.20 65.63
C ALA A 47 -21.92 21.80 65.22
N ASN A 48 -22.36 20.76 65.94
CA ASN A 48 -22.08 19.37 65.64
C ASN A 48 -22.65 18.94 64.28
N GLN A 49 -23.88 19.34 63.94
CA GLN A 49 -24.46 19.06 62.63
C GLN A 49 -23.68 19.76 61.50
N LYS A 50 -23.29 21.02 61.69
CA LYS A 50 -22.44 21.75 60.72
C LYS A 50 -21.09 21.06 60.55
N ALA A 51 -20.47 20.59 61.63
CA ALA A 51 -19.22 19.85 61.58
C ALA A 51 -19.36 18.53 60.81
N ARG A 52 -20.43 17.76 61.06
CA ARG A 52 -20.75 16.53 60.31
C ARG A 52 -20.95 16.79 58.83
N ASN A 53 -21.77 17.78 58.47
CA ASN A 53 -22.02 18.14 57.07
C ASN A 53 -20.72 18.54 56.35
N ARG A 54 -19.84 19.30 57.01
CA ARG A 54 -18.52 19.66 56.45
C ARG A 54 -17.62 18.43 56.29
N SER A 55 -17.60 17.53 57.27
CA SER A 55 -16.86 16.28 57.17
C SER A 55 -17.34 15.43 55.99
N GLU A 56 -18.64 15.28 55.80
CA GLU A 56 -19.23 14.56 54.67
C GLU A 56 -18.84 15.21 53.33
N GLN A 57 -18.94 16.54 53.22
CA GLN A 57 -18.52 17.26 52.02
C GLN A 57 -17.05 17.03 51.67
N LEU A 58 -16.16 17.07 52.68
CA LEU A 58 -14.73 16.78 52.46
C LEU A 58 -14.51 15.35 51.96
N THR A 59 -15.20 14.35 52.52
CA THR A 59 -15.07 12.96 52.04
C THR A 59 -15.52 12.79 50.59
N VAL A 60 -16.57 13.51 50.18
CA VAL A 60 -17.03 13.51 48.79
C VAL A 60 -16.00 14.14 47.87
N GLU A 61 -15.46 15.31 48.22
CA GLU A 61 -14.39 15.95 47.43
C GLU A 61 -13.15 15.08 47.31
N GLU A 62 -12.72 14.44 48.40
CA GLU A 62 -11.60 13.50 48.41
C GLU A 62 -11.86 12.31 47.50
N ALA A 63 -13.07 11.74 47.52
CA ALA A 63 -13.47 10.66 46.63
C ALA A 63 -13.44 11.09 45.15
N TRP A 64 -13.90 12.31 44.83
CA TRP A 64 -13.82 12.85 43.47
C TRP A 64 -12.37 13.07 43.02
N ARG A 65 -11.50 13.60 43.90
CA ARG A 65 -10.07 13.77 43.60
C ARG A 65 -9.38 12.41 43.40
N ALA A 66 -9.69 11.43 44.24
CA ALA A 66 -9.16 10.06 44.11
C ALA A 66 -9.59 9.41 42.79
N LYS A 67 -10.85 9.57 42.38
CA LYS A 67 -11.35 9.11 41.08
C LYS A 67 -10.63 9.80 39.92
N GLY A 68 -10.48 11.11 39.98
CA GLY A 68 -9.75 11.87 38.95
C GLY A 68 -8.28 11.43 38.82
N LEU A 69 -7.61 11.18 39.95
CA LEU A 69 -6.24 10.65 39.96
C LEU A 69 -6.17 9.23 39.36
N HIS A 70 -7.11 8.36 39.71
CA HIS A 70 -7.21 7.01 39.15
C HIS A 70 -7.38 7.04 37.62
N ASP A 71 -8.26 7.90 37.11
CA ASP A 71 -8.48 8.06 35.66
C ASP A 71 -7.22 8.57 34.95
N LEU A 72 -6.46 9.47 35.57
CA LEU A 72 -5.18 9.94 35.05
C LEU A 72 -4.11 8.82 35.02
N ILE A 73 -4.05 8.00 36.08
CA ILE A 73 -3.14 6.85 36.14
C ILE A 73 -3.48 5.85 35.03
N LEU A 74 -4.76 5.53 34.83
CA LEU A 74 -5.20 4.65 33.75
C LEU A 74 -4.85 5.21 32.37
N LYS A 75 -5.11 6.51 32.13
CA LYS A 75 -4.73 7.17 30.87
C LYS A 75 -3.21 7.09 30.62
N LYS A 76 -2.40 7.35 31.65
CA LYS A 76 -0.93 7.24 31.57
C LYS A 76 -0.47 5.82 31.24
N TYR A 77 -1.07 4.81 31.87
CA TYR A 77 -0.81 3.41 31.57
C TYR A 77 -1.15 3.05 30.13
N MET A 78 -2.33 3.47 29.63
CA MET A 78 -2.76 3.21 28.26
C MET A 78 -1.84 3.88 27.23
N LEU A 79 -1.41 5.13 27.48
CA LEU A 79 -0.43 5.82 26.65
C LEU A 79 0.92 5.08 26.63
N HIS A 80 1.39 4.59 27.78
CA HIS A 80 2.62 3.81 27.87
C HIS A 80 2.52 2.50 27.08
N LYS A 81 1.39 1.79 27.18
CA LYS A 81 1.12 0.57 26.40
C LYS A 81 1.17 0.88 24.89
N LYS A 82 0.49 1.94 24.44
CA LYS A 82 0.49 2.36 23.04
C LYS A 82 1.88 2.75 22.53
N ARG A 83 2.67 3.44 23.35
CA ARG A 83 4.08 3.76 23.00
C ARG A 83 4.91 2.50 22.79
N LYS A 84 4.75 1.47 23.62
CA LYS A 84 5.44 0.19 23.42
C LYS A 84 5.01 -0.49 22.11
N GLU A 85 3.72 -0.49 21.79
CA GLU A 85 3.20 -1.02 20.51
C GLU A 85 3.80 -0.25 19.31
N CYS A 86 3.88 1.08 19.37
CA CYS A 86 4.52 1.90 18.33
C CYS A 86 6.00 1.55 18.14
N LEU A 87 6.77 1.38 19.23
CA LEU A 87 8.19 1.04 19.14
C LEU A 87 8.43 -0.32 18.46
N VAL A 88 7.57 -1.31 18.72
CA VAL A 88 7.64 -2.63 18.06
C VAL A 88 7.37 -2.49 16.57
N LEU A 89 6.34 -1.71 16.19
CA LEU A 89 6.02 -1.46 14.78
C LEU A 89 7.14 -0.71 14.05
N GLU A 90 7.73 0.31 14.68
CA GLU A 90 8.87 1.04 14.12
C GLU A 90 10.08 0.13 13.89
N GLN A 91 10.33 -0.80 14.82
CA GLN A 91 11.40 -1.79 14.62
C GLN A 91 11.09 -2.72 13.45
N GLY A 92 9.85 -3.23 13.34
CA GLY A 92 9.44 -4.05 12.20
C GLY A 92 9.58 -3.31 10.86
N LEU A 93 9.28 -2.01 10.80
CA LEU A 93 9.50 -1.19 9.61
C LEU A 93 10.98 -1.03 9.27
N ARG A 94 11.85 -0.86 10.27
CA ARG A 94 13.31 -0.85 10.06
C ARG A 94 13.80 -2.17 9.49
N ASP A 95 13.36 -3.28 10.06
CA ASP A 95 13.75 -4.62 9.62
C ASP A 95 13.30 -4.87 8.16
N LEU A 96 12.05 -4.54 7.82
CA LEU A 96 11.53 -4.62 6.45
C LEU A 96 12.34 -3.74 5.48
N SER A 97 12.69 -2.53 5.88
CA SER A 97 13.52 -1.64 5.05
C SER A 97 14.89 -2.25 4.76
N THR A 98 15.55 -2.85 5.76
CA THR A 98 16.83 -3.53 5.55
C THR A 98 16.69 -4.76 4.64
N ALA A 99 15.60 -5.51 4.76
CA ALA A 99 15.31 -6.66 3.91
C ALA A 99 15.09 -6.26 2.45
N LEU A 100 14.38 -5.15 2.20
CA LEU A 100 14.18 -4.61 0.84
C LEU A 100 15.52 -4.20 0.21
N VAL A 101 16.38 -3.50 0.94
CA VAL A 101 17.71 -3.12 0.43
C VAL A 101 18.55 -4.37 0.10
N ALA A 102 18.48 -5.41 0.93
CA ALA A 102 19.17 -6.67 0.64
C ALA A 102 18.61 -7.37 -0.60
N HIS A 103 17.29 -7.37 -0.76
CA HIS A 103 16.61 -7.93 -1.94
C HIS A 103 16.98 -7.17 -3.22
N ASP A 104 17.01 -5.83 -3.18
CA ASP A 104 17.40 -5.00 -4.33
C ASP A 104 18.85 -5.26 -4.75
N ARG A 105 19.76 -5.43 -3.79
CA ARG A 105 21.15 -5.86 -4.09
C ARG A 105 21.19 -7.24 -4.73
N SER A 106 20.35 -8.17 -4.29
CA SER A 106 20.26 -9.50 -4.90
C SER A 106 19.68 -9.46 -6.31
N ILE A 107 18.67 -8.61 -6.57
CA ILE A 107 18.14 -8.40 -7.92
C ILE A 107 19.25 -7.83 -8.80
N LYS A 108 19.90 -6.76 -8.37
CA LYS A 108 20.98 -6.12 -9.13
C LYS A 108 22.05 -7.13 -9.53
N LYS A 109 22.53 -7.94 -8.58
CA LYS A 109 23.51 -8.99 -8.86
C LYS A 109 23.04 -9.96 -9.96
N LYS A 110 21.78 -10.42 -9.91
CA LYS A 110 21.23 -11.31 -10.94
C LYS A 110 21.08 -10.63 -12.30
N THR A 111 20.77 -9.33 -12.30
CA THR A 111 20.72 -8.53 -13.52
C THR A 111 22.11 -8.42 -14.15
N ASP A 112 23.13 -8.13 -13.35
CA ASP A 112 24.52 -8.05 -13.80
C ASP A 112 24.98 -9.43 -14.35
N GLU A 113 24.67 -10.53 -13.67
CA GLU A 113 24.95 -11.91 -14.15
C GLU A 113 24.25 -12.24 -15.48
N LEU A 114 23.04 -11.70 -15.70
CA LEU A 114 22.29 -11.91 -16.95
C LEU A 114 22.89 -11.10 -18.10
N GLU A 115 23.29 -9.85 -17.85
CA GLU A 115 23.95 -8.98 -18.84
C GLU A 115 25.26 -9.63 -19.32
N GLU A 116 26.10 -10.11 -18.40
CA GLU A 116 27.32 -10.86 -18.74
C GLU A 116 27.00 -12.09 -19.60
N ALA A 117 25.98 -12.87 -19.25
CA ALA A 117 25.58 -14.06 -20.00
C ALA A 117 25.08 -13.72 -21.42
N GLU A 118 24.35 -12.61 -21.59
CA GLU A 118 23.90 -12.12 -22.90
C GLU A 118 25.08 -11.70 -23.78
N GLU A 119 26.08 -11.00 -23.23
CA GLU A 119 27.30 -10.63 -23.94
C GLU A 119 28.06 -11.86 -24.44
N TRP A 120 28.25 -12.87 -23.57
CA TRP A 120 28.88 -14.13 -23.94
C TRP A 120 28.11 -14.87 -25.04
N ALA A 121 26.77 -14.87 -24.97
CA ALA A 121 25.93 -15.53 -25.97
C ALA A 121 26.06 -14.87 -27.35
N GLU A 122 26.15 -13.54 -27.43
CA GLU A 122 26.36 -12.83 -28.70
C GLU A 122 27.75 -13.11 -29.30
N ILE A 123 28.80 -13.23 -28.47
CA ILE A 123 30.14 -13.63 -28.94
C ILE A 123 30.08 -15.02 -29.58
N VAL A 124 29.54 -16.02 -28.87
CA VAL A 124 29.44 -17.41 -29.35
C VAL A 124 28.58 -17.50 -30.61
N LYS A 125 27.49 -16.73 -30.68
CA LYS A 125 26.64 -16.63 -31.87
C LYS A 125 27.39 -16.07 -33.07
N GLY A 126 28.23 -15.04 -32.86
CA GLY A 126 29.12 -14.49 -33.89
C GLY A 126 30.10 -15.53 -34.44
N GLU A 127 30.76 -16.28 -33.55
CA GLU A 127 31.67 -17.37 -33.92
C GLU A 127 30.96 -18.47 -34.72
N ARG A 128 29.75 -18.88 -34.29
CA ARG A 128 28.94 -19.87 -35.01
C ARG A 128 28.59 -19.42 -36.42
N ILE A 129 28.19 -18.16 -36.59
CA ILE A 129 27.88 -17.59 -37.91
C ILE A 129 29.13 -17.58 -38.79
N ALA A 130 30.28 -17.14 -38.25
CA ALA A 130 31.55 -17.13 -38.97
C ALA A 130 31.96 -18.54 -39.43
N ALA A 131 31.83 -19.54 -38.56
CA ALA A 131 32.09 -20.94 -38.89
C ALA A 131 31.16 -21.47 -40.00
N ALA A 132 29.87 -21.11 -39.95
CA ALA A 132 28.91 -21.49 -40.99
C ALA A 132 29.24 -20.84 -42.35
N ILE A 133 29.66 -19.58 -42.36
CA ILE A 133 30.12 -18.89 -43.57
C ILE A 133 31.37 -19.57 -44.13
N ALA A 134 32.33 -19.92 -43.27
CA ALA A 134 33.56 -20.59 -43.68
C ALA A 134 33.31 -21.99 -44.28
N LEU A 135 32.28 -22.70 -43.81
CA LEU A 135 31.89 -23.99 -44.37
C LEU A 135 31.24 -23.85 -45.75
N ASN A 136 30.37 -22.83 -45.91
CA ASN A 136 29.59 -22.60 -47.13
C ASN A 136 30.35 -21.82 -48.23
N SER A 137 31.54 -21.28 -47.93
CA SER A 137 32.35 -20.52 -48.90
C SER A 137 33.12 -21.40 -49.90
N HIS A 138 32.73 -22.67 -50.06
CA HIS A 138 33.34 -23.54 -51.07
C HIS A 138 32.95 -23.02 -52.47
N LYS A 139 33.96 -22.64 -53.25
CA LYS A 139 33.89 -21.99 -54.59
C LYS A 139 32.91 -22.63 -55.60
N TYR A 140 32.48 -23.87 -55.38
CA TYR A 140 31.53 -24.60 -56.22
C TYR A 140 30.05 -24.38 -55.86
N GLU A 141 29.71 -23.95 -54.64
CA GLU A 141 28.32 -23.68 -54.25
C GLU A 141 27.84 -22.28 -54.68
N GLU A 142 28.73 -21.29 -54.75
CA GLU A 142 28.43 -19.96 -55.31
C GLU A 142 27.90 -20.03 -56.75
N GLN A 143 28.36 -21.01 -57.54
CA GLN A 143 27.89 -21.25 -58.91
C GLN A 143 26.55 -21.99 -58.98
N ARG A 144 26.15 -22.72 -57.94
CA ARG A 144 24.87 -23.46 -57.91
C ARG A 144 23.70 -22.64 -57.40
N GLN A 145 23.94 -21.52 -56.73
CA GLN A 145 22.87 -20.84 -55.98
C GLN A 145 21.90 -20.02 -56.84
N TYR A 146 22.21 -19.66 -58.10
CA TYR A 146 21.30 -18.81 -58.89
C TYR A 146 21.34 -19.04 -60.41
N ALA A 147 21.36 -20.27 -60.90
CA ALA A 147 21.03 -20.50 -62.31
C ALA A 147 19.54 -20.18 -62.51
N ARG A 148 19.25 -18.92 -62.87
CA ARG A 148 17.93 -18.47 -63.36
C ARG A 148 17.71 -18.86 -64.82
N ASP A 149 18.71 -19.52 -65.39
CA ASP A 149 18.80 -19.90 -66.78
C ASP A 149 17.55 -20.65 -67.22
N CYS A 150 16.88 -20.14 -68.25
CA CYS A 150 15.82 -20.89 -68.91
C CYS A 150 16.47 -22.04 -69.66
N SER A 151 16.18 -23.28 -69.28
CA SER A 151 16.78 -24.46 -69.91
C SER A 151 16.39 -24.65 -71.39
N SER A 152 15.29 -24.04 -71.83
CA SER A 152 14.83 -24.10 -73.23
C SER A 152 15.55 -23.11 -74.16
N CYS A 153 15.81 -21.87 -73.71
CA CYS A 153 16.46 -20.84 -74.55
C CYS A 153 17.84 -20.39 -74.03
N ASN A 154 18.29 -20.96 -72.92
CA ASN A 154 19.53 -20.64 -72.20
C ASN A 154 19.67 -19.17 -71.79
N ALA A 155 18.55 -18.44 -71.64
CA ALA A 155 18.57 -17.06 -71.17
C ALA A 155 18.95 -17.01 -69.68
N ILE A 156 20.07 -16.38 -69.33
CA ILE A 156 20.72 -16.41 -68.00
C ILE A 156 19.88 -15.74 -66.88
N ASN A 157 18.94 -14.86 -67.24
CA ASN A 157 18.05 -14.21 -66.28
C ASN A 157 16.75 -13.76 -66.97
N PRO A 158 15.81 -14.68 -67.23
CA PRO A 158 14.56 -14.33 -67.89
C PRO A 158 13.69 -13.45 -66.98
N LEU A 159 13.09 -12.40 -67.55
CA LEU A 159 12.27 -11.43 -66.82
C LEU A 159 11.09 -12.09 -66.09
N THR A 160 10.48 -13.09 -66.74
CA THR A 160 9.37 -13.88 -66.21
C THR A 160 9.70 -15.35 -66.28
N ARG A 161 9.43 -16.08 -65.20
CA ARG A 161 9.59 -17.53 -65.11
C ARG A 161 8.25 -18.17 -64.77
N LEU A 162 7.97 -19.28 -65.42
CA LEU A 162 6.80 -20.09 -65.14
C LEU A 162 7.26 -21.48 -64.69
N LEU A 163 6.62 -21.96 -63.63
CA LEU A 163 6.79 -23.30 -63.11
C LEU A 163 5.77 -24.23 -63.77
N MET A 164 6.23 -25.37 -64.25
CA MET A 164 5.38 -26.44 -64.73
C MET A 164 4.85 -27.21 -63.51
N VAL A 165 3.55 -27.09 -63.21
CA VAL A 165 2.92 -27.65 -62.00
C VAL A 165 3.18 -29.15 -61.80
N ASN A 166 3.18 -29.95 -62.87
CA ASN A 166 3.27 -31.40 -62.76
C ASN A 166 4.71 -31.93 -62.61
N CYS A 167 5.73 -31.16 -63.01
CA CYS A 167 7.13 -31.63 -63.02
C CYS A 167 8.12 -30.67 -62.34
N SER A 168 7.66 -29.52 -61.87
CA SER A 168 8.47 -28.49 -61.19
C SER A 168 9.69 -27.95 -61.96
N HIS A 169 9.77 -28.19 -63.26
CA HIS A 169 10.74 -27.52 -64.13
C HIS A 169 10.28 -26.09 -64.41
N ALA A 170 11.23 -25.15 -64.46
CA ALA A 170 10.95 -23.74 -64.71
C ALA A 170 11.52 -23.31 -66.07
N ILE A 171 10.71 -22.62 -66.86
CA ILE A 171 11.09 -22.04 -68.15
C ILE A 171 10.66 -20.57 -68.22
N CYS A 172 11.19 -19.80 -69.17
CA CYS A 172 10.83 -18.38 -69.29
C CYS A 172 9.46 -18.18 -69.95
N GLY A 173 8.84 -17.02 -69.69
CA GLY A 173 7.56 -16.63 -70.28
C GLY A 173 7.50 -16.72 -71.79
N LEU A 174 8.54 -16.22 -72.46
CA LEU A 174 8.61 -16.25 -73.92
C LEU A 174 8.62 -17.68 -74.48
N CYS A 175 9.33 -18.62 -73.83
CA CYS A 175 9.33 -20.02 -74.24
C CYS A 175 7.95 -20.67 -74.04
N VAL A 176 7.24 -20.34 -72.97
CA VAL A 176 5.87 -20.83 -72.75
C VAL A 176 4.93 -20.31 -73.83
N GLU A 177 4.98 -19.01 -74.14
CA GLU A 177 4.15 -18.38 -75.18
C GLU A 177 4.39 -19.02 -76.56
N GLN A 178 5.65 -19.29 -76.91
CA GLN A 178 6.00 -19.99 -78.15
C GLN A 178 5.48 -21.43 -78.20
N LEU A 179 5.54 -22.17 -77.09
CA LEU A 179 5.04 -23.54 -76.99
C LEU A 179 3.51 -23.60 -76.99
N HIS A 180 2.84 -22.55 -76.54
CA HIS A 180 1.38 -22.44 -76.58
C HIS A 180 0.85 -22.28 -78.01
N GLY A 181 1.58 -21.51 -78.83
CA GLY A 181 1.14 -21.14 -80.17
C GLY A 181 -0.26 -20.49 -80.17
N GLU A 182 -1.06 -20.78 -81.21
CA GLU A 182 -2.46 -20.35 -81.31
C GLU A 182 -3.45 -21.32 -80.62
N SER A 183 -2.95 -22.36 -79.96
CA SER A 183 -3.82 -23.35 -79.33
C SER A 183 -4.51 -22.76 -78.11
N ALA A 184 -5.83 -22.93 -78.02
CA ALA A 184 -6.64 -22.46 -76.88
C ALA A 184 -6.45 -23.29 -75.59
N SER A 185 -5.61 -24.33 -75.60
CA SER A 185 -5.41 -25.24 -74.47
C SER A 185 -4.37 -24.71 -73.48
N LEU A 186 -4.74 -24.54 -72.21
CA LEU A 186 -3.86 -24.07 -71.13
C LEU A 186 -2.71 -25.04 -70.73
N GLU A 187 -2.60 -26.18 -71.39
CA GLU A 187 -1.63 -27.23 -71.10
C GLU A 187 -0.54 -27.25 -72.17
N ILE A 188 0.72 -27.39 -71.75
CA ILE A 188 1.87 -27.49 -72.65
C ILE A 188 2.75 -28.68 -72.26
N ILE A 189 3.47 -29.24 -73.22
CA ILE A 189 4.45 -30.31 -72.99
C ILE A 189 5.73 -29.67 -72.45
N CYS A 190 6.19 -30.08 -71.26
CA CYS A 190 7.43 -29.58 -70.69
C CYS A 190 8.63 -29.93 -71.60
N PRO A 191 9.47 -28.97 -72.01
CA PRO A 191 10.61 -29.24 -72.89
C PRO A 191 11.71 -30.09 -72.23
N GLU A 192 11.78 -30.08 -70.88
CA GLU A 192 12.80 -30.85 -70.14
C GLU A 192 12.46 -32.34 -70.01
N CYS A 193 11.19 -32.66 -69.77
CA CYS A 193 10.78 -34.01 -69.35
C CYS A 193 9.62 -34.60 -70.15
N GLY A 194 9.02 -33.84 -71.09
CA GLY A 194 7.92 -34.30 -71.93
C GLY A 194 6.57 -34.45 -71.23
N ILE A 195 6.46 -34.10 -69.94
CA ILE A 195 5.22 -34.20 -69.17
C ILE A 195 4.29 -33.04 -69.55
N ILE A 196 3.03 -33.35 -69.89
CA ILE A 196 1.98 -32.34 -70.08
C ILE A 196 1.72 -31.65 -68.74
N SER A 197 1.84 -30.34 -68.71
CA SER A 197 1.69 -29.54 -67.49
C SER A 197 1.09 -28.18 -67.80
N LYS A 198 0.36 -27.66 -66.81
CA LYS A 198 -0.06 -26.27 -66.80
C LYS A 198 1.12 -25.39 -66.30
N PRO A 199 1.47 -24.31 -67.01
CA PRO A 199 2.46 -23.36 -66.55
C PRO A 199 1.80 -22.38 -65.55
N VAL A 200 2.50 -22.07 -64.47
CA VAL A 200 2.08 -21.07 -63.47
C VAL A 200 3.18 -20.07 -63.26
N THR A 201 2.85 -18.78 -63.34
CA THR A 201 3.81 -17.69 -63.12
C THR A 201 4.35 -17.72 -61.70
N ILE A 202 5.68 -17.77 -61.58
CA ILE A 202 6.36 -17.61 -60.30
C ILE A 202 6.47 -16.11 -60.04
N LEU A 203 5.76 -15.63 -59.02
CA LEU A 203 5.95 -14.27 -58.52
C LEU A 203 7.24 -14.25 -57.69
N GLU A 204 8.36 -14.00 -58.36
CA GLU A 204 9.59 -13.66 -57.65
C GLU A 204 9.40 -12.24 -57.10
N LEU A 205 9.18 -12.12 -55.78
CA LEU A 205 9.37 -10.86 -55.10
C LEU A 205 10.83 -10.48 -55.29
N GLN A 206 11.09 -9.59 -56.26
CA GLN A 206 12.34 -8.86 -56.31
C GLN A 206 12.40 -8.09 -54.99
N LYS A 207 13.10 -8.67 -54.01
CA LYS A 207 13.59 -7.87 -52.89
C LYS A 207 14.57 -6.93 -53.54
N ASP A 208 14.07 -5.78 -53.98
CA ASP A 208 14.92 -4.67 -54.37
C ASP A 208 15.97 -4.55 -53.28
N VAL A 209 17.21 -4.73 -53.70
CA VAL A 209 18.39 -4.50 -52.89
C VAL A 209 18.47 -3.00 -52.69
N GLN A 210 17.56 -2.48 -51.88
CA GLN A 210 17.66 -1.23 -51.16
C GLN A 210 17.50 -1.55 -49.68
N TYR A 211 18.30 -2.50 -49.18
CA TYR A 211 18.69 -2.42 -47.77
C TYR A 211 19.73 -1.29 -47.64
N SER A 212 19.26 -0.07 -47.87
CA SER A 212 19.84 1.10 -47.23
C SER A 212 19.71 0.83 -45.74
N PRO A 213 20.80 0.74 -44.96
CA PRO A 213 20.69 0.75 -43.52
C PRO A 213 20.20 2.14 -43.15
N GLN A 214 18.88 2.35 -43.22
CA GLN A 214 18.22 3.42 -42.51
C GLN A 214 18.56 3.15 -41.05
N LYS A 215 19.55 3.92 -40.58
CA LYS A 215 19.91 4.05 -39.18
C LYS A 215 18.61 3.92 -38.40
N ARG A 216 18.49 2.87 -37.59
CA ARG A 216 17.52 2.84 -36.50
C ARG A 216 17.92 4.03 -35.63
N SER A 217 17.33 5.17 -35.96
CA SER A 217 17.23 6.32 -35.08
C SER A 217 16.64 5.75 -33.81
N ASN A 218 17.46 5.70 -32.76
CA ASN A 218 17.03 5.45 -31.40
C ASN A 218 16.10 6.60 -31.01
N TYR A 219 14.86 6.59 -31.50
CA TYR A 219 13.78 7.32 -30.89
C TYR A 219 13.40 6.52 -29.65
N ILE A 220 14.20 6.72 -28.60
CA ILE A 220 13.71 6.54 -27.24
C ILE A 220 12.67 7.64 -27.10
N GLU A 221 11.39 7.30 -27.27
CA GLU A 221 10.33 8.14 -26.75
C GLU A 221 10.60 8.29 -25.25
N GLU A 222 11.10 9.45 -24.85
CA GLU A 222 11.08 9.88 -23.47
C GLU A 222 9.62 9.91 -23.03
N VAL A 223 9.16 8.80 -22.45
CA VAL A 223 7.89 8.72 -21.74
C VAL A 223 8.04 9.68 -20.56
N SER A 224 7.59 10.91 -20.78
CA SER A 224 7.49 11.95 -19.77
C SER A 224 6.44 11.51 -18.75
N ILE A 225 6.90 10.81 -17.71
CA ILE A 225 6.06 10.44 -16.56
C ILE A 225 5.63 11.76 -15.90
N PRO A 226 4.32 12.09 -15.88
CA PRO A 226 3.87 13.31 -15.25
C PRO A 226 4.14 13.24 -13.75
N SER A 227 5.08 14.06 -13.29
CA SER A 227 5.35 14.34 -11.89
C SER A 227 4.06 14.84 -11.22
N LYS A 228 3.36 13.93 -10.55
CA LYS A 228 2.24 14.28 -9.67
C LYS A 228 2.84 15.03 -8.48
N ARG A 229 2.82 16.36 -8.53
CA ARG A 229 3.01 17.22 -7.36
C ARG A 229 2.02 16.81 -6.29
N CYS A 230 2.53 16.17 -5.24
CA CYS A 230 1.82 16.05 -3.97
C CYS A 230 1.56 17.47 -3.45
N LYS A 231 0.28 17.87 -3.42
CA LYS A 231 -0.14 19.03 -2.64
C LYS A 231 -0.01 18.65 -1.18
N SER A 232 0.93 19.28 -0.47
CA SER A 232 1.00 19.27 0.98
C SER A 232 -0.28 19.92 1.52
N PHE A 233 -1.04 19.16 2.30
CA PHE A 233 -2.07 19.67 3.22
C PHE A 233 -1.43 19.93 4.58
#